data_AF-C5DB46-F1
#
_entry.id   AF-C5DB46-F1
#
_cell.length_a   1.000
_cell.length_b   1.000
_cell.length_c   1.000
_cell.angle_alpha   90.00
_cell.angle_beta   90.00
_cell.angle_gamma   90.00
#
_symmetry.space_group_name_H-M   'P 1'
#
loop_
_entity.id
_entity.type
_entity.pdbx_description
1 polymer ?
#
loop_
_entity_poly.entity_id
_entity_poly.type
_entity_poly.pdbx_seq_one_letter_code
_entity_poly.pdbx_strand_id
1 'polypeptide(L)'
;MADFEDAQKPNGGFLEVDGGDDLTLYHVLHRLMAAIFFPDPTSSAPLLRRVKISVADNVPLLRQASKNTARNVVHWTRRGRALLVISVGTITLLALTGLLVFMLFFLAATFNAIVISLLMSLAAAGGFLALFFACITAIYIGALSVAVVVISTATISAIIAALITTGWIGFFWTVWLVTKKSAGFAKHSLGMTGSAIAAYSSVRHVRRHHDFDKISD
;
A
#
# COMPACT_ATOMS: atom_id res chain seq x y z
N MET A 1 58.19 31.01 -22.53
CA MET A 1 58.64 32.12 -23.38
C MET A 1 57.55 32.32 -24.40
N ALA A 2 56.77 33.39 -24.24
CA ALA A 2 55.79 33.83 -25.22
C ALA A 2 56.56 34.47 -26.38
N ASP A 3 56.08 34.29 -27.61
CA ASP A 3 56.19 35.31 -28.65
C ASP A 3 55.04 35.08 -29.65
N PHE A 4 54.18 36.10 -29.70
CA PHE A 4 53.11 36.29 -30.66
C PHE A 4 53.60 37.39 -31.62
N GLU A 5 53.01 37.40 -32.81
CA GLU A 5 53.12 38.42 -33.86
C GLU A 5 54.30 38.29 -34.84
N ASP A 6 53.96 37.89 -36.07
CA ASP A 6 54.25 38.78 -37.19
C ASP A 6 53.08 38.77 -38.18
N ALA A 7 52.49 39.94 -38.31
CA ALA A 7 51.39 40.27 -39.19
C ALA A 7 51.91 40.58 -40.60
N GLN A 8 51.41 39.87 -41.61
CA GLN A 8 51.55 40.27 -43.00
C GLN A 8 50.18 40.47 -43.65
N LYS A 9 49.77 41.73 -43.73
CA LYS A 9 48.82 42.30 -44.71
C LYS A 9 49.67 42.84 -45.90
N PRO A 10 49.12 43.31 -47.04
CA PRO A 10 47.77 43.25 -47.63
C PRO A 10 47.77 42.86 -49.13
N ASN A 11 46.58 42.68 -49.73
CA ASN A 11 46.19 43.14 -51.09
C ASN A 11 44.78 42.60 -51.36
N GLY A 12 43.74 43.44 -51.31
CA GLY A 12 43.17 44.07 -52.52
C GLY A 12 42.34 43.01 -53.27
N GLY A 13 41.02 42.94 -53.14
CA GLY A 13 40.06 44.00 -53.34
C GLY A 13 39.29 43.68 -54.62
N PHE A 14 38.07 43.16 -54.50
CA PHE A 14 37.03 43.37 -55.51
C PHE A 14 35.66 43.21 -54.85
N LEU A 15 34.92 44.32 -54.86
CA LEU A 15 33.52 44.39 -54.51
C LEU A 15 32.74 43.76 -55.67
N GLU A 16 32.36 42.49 -55.53
CA GLU A 16 31.34 41.91 -56.40
C GLU A 16 29.98 42.19 -55.76
N VAL A 17 29.47 43.39 -56.03
CA VAL A 17 28.05 43.72 -55.91
C VAL A 17 27.36 43.02 -57.07
N ASP A 18 27.01 41.76 -56.85
CA ASP A 18 26.15 40.99 -57.77
C ASP A 18 24.69 41.46 -57.55
N GLY A 19 24.36 42.57 -58.22
CA GLY A 19 22.99 43.03 -58.43
C GLY A 19 22.38 42.23 -59.58
N GLY A 20 21.78 41.10 -59.25
CA GLY A 20 21.52 40.03 -60.21
C GLY A 20 20.11 39.82 -60.74
N ASP A 21 19.02 40.33 -60.14
CA ASP A 21 17.69 39.83 -60.58
C ASP A 21 16.47 40.72 -60.36
N ASP A 22 16.55 41.84 -59.61
CA ASP A 22 15.36 42.63 -59.27
C ASP A 22 15.15 43.88 -60.16
N LEU A 23 15.95 44.03 -61.21
CA LEU A 23 16.08 45.30 -61.96
C LEU A 23 15.46 45.29 -63.37
N THR A 24 14.89 44.18 -63.83
CA THR A 24 14.37 44.08 -65.21
C THR A 24 12.89 44.47 -65.35
N LEU A 25 12.04 44.17 -64.36
CA LEU A 25 10.61 44.53 -64.40
C LEU A 25 10.36 45.96 -63.88
N TYR A 26 11.07 46.35 -62.81
CA TYR A 26 10.98 47.67 -62.21
C TYR A 26 11.43 48.76 -63.20
N HIS A 27 12.48 48.51 -63.97
CA HIS A 27 13.00 49.48 -64.94
C HIS A 27 12.06 49.69 -66.13
N VAL A 28 11.39 48.64 -66.61
CA VAL A 28 10.39 48.74 -67.68
C VAL A 28 9.13 49.47 -67.19
N LEU A 29 8.69 49.19 -65.96
CA LEU A 29 7.51 49.83 -65.38
C LEU A 29 7.77 51.30 -65.05
N HIS A 30 8.99 51.62 -64.59
CA HIS A 30 9.45 52.99 -64.38
C HIS A 30 9.58 53.75 -65.71
N ARG A 31 10.07 53.12 -66.78
CA ARG A 31 10.15 53.72 -68.12
C ARG A 31 8.77 53.99 -68.72
N LEU A 32 7.79 53.13 -68.44
CA LEU A 32 6.41 53.29 -68.87
C LEU A 32 5.68 54.38 -68.08
N MET A 33 5.92 54.48 -66.78
CA MET A 33 5.44 55.57 -65.93
C MET A 33 6.04 56.93 -66.32
N ALA A 34 7.34 56.99 -66.59
CA ALA A 34 8.01 58.22 -66.99
C ALA A 34 7.50 58.77 -68.34
N ALA A 35 7.21 57.88 -69.30
CA ALA A 35 6.63 58.26 -70.59
C ALA A 35 5.17 58.73 -70.51
N ILE A 36 4.44 58.35 -69.46
CA ILE A 36 3.06 58.79 -69.20
C ILE A 36 3.02 60.15 -68.51
N PHE A 37 3.99 60.42 -67.63
CA PHE A 37 4.00 61.64 -66.80
C PHE A 37 4.74 62.83 -67.41
N PHE A 38 5.61 62.64 -68.42
CA PHE A 38 6.34 63.75 -69.08
C PHE A 38 6.18 63.72 -70.62
N PRO A 39 5.24 64.50 -71.19
CA PRO A 39 5.11 64.66 -72.63
C PRO A 39 6.14 65.66 -73.19
N ASP A 40 6.89 65.27 -74.23
CA ASP A 40 7.76 66.17 -75.00
C ASP A 40 7.05 66.59 -76.32
N PRO A 41 6.96 67.89 -76.68
CA PRO A 41 5.88 68.43 -77.50
C PRO A 41 6.25 68.59 -78.99
N THR A 42 6.75 67.56 -79.66
CA THR A 42 7.14 67.70 -81.09
C THR A 42 6.94 66.44 -81.96
N SER A 43 5.80 65.73 -81.86
CA SER A 43 5.41 64.84 -82.99
C SER A 43 3.96 64.36 -82.92
N SER A 44 3.12 64.90 -83.80
CA SER A 44 1.74 64.47 -84.04
C SER A 44 1.70 63.18 -84.86
N ALA A 45 1.66 62.02 -84.20
CA ALA A 45 1.23 60.74 -84.76
C ALA A 45 0.48 59.93 -83.68
N PRO A 46 -0.66 59.28 -83.97
CA PRO A 46 -1.55 58.76 -82.94
C PRO A 46 -0.97 57.50 -82.25
N LEU A 47 -0.25 57.71 -81.15
CA LEU A 47 0.35 56.66 -80.31
C LEU A 47 -0.68 55.71 -79.71
N LEU A 48 -1.93 56.15 -79.55
CA LEU A 48 -3.04 55.30 -79.08
C LEU A 48 -3.30 54.10 -80.01
N ARG A 49 -3.02 54.23 -81.31
CA ARG A 49 -3.18 53.12 -82.26
C ARG A 49 -2.06 52.09 -82.12
N ARG A 50 -0.84 52.51 -81.81
CA ARG A 50 0.31 51.62 -81.55
C ARG A 50 0.29 51.00 -80.16
N VAL A 51 -0.17 51.72 -79.13
CA VAL A 51 -0.40 51.14 -77.80
C VAL A 51 -1.55 50.14 -77.84
N LYS A 52 -2.63 50.41 -78.56
CA LYS A 52 -3.75 49.46 -78.73
C LYS A 52 -3.35 48.21 -79.53
N ILE A 53 -2.46 48.32 -80.52
CA ILE A 53 -1.92 47.18 -81.28
C ILE A 53 -0.87 46.40 -80.47
N SER A 54 0.02 47.08 -79.76
CA SER A 54 1.02 46.44 -78.90
C SER A 54 0.38 45.79 -77.66
N VAL A 55 -0.65 46.40 -77.08
CA VAL A 55 -1.44 45.76 -76.02
C VAL A 55 -2.24 44.59 -76.58
N ALA A 56 -2.84 44.68 -77.78
CA ALA A 56 -3.52 43.54 -78.41
C ALA A 56 -2.58 42.36 -78.72
N ASP A 57 -1.32 42.62 -79.10
CA ASP A 57 -0.30 41.59 -79.32
C ASP A 57 0.29 41.03 -78.01
N ASN A 58 0.30 41.81 -76.92
CA ASN A 58 0.84 41.38 -75.61
C ASN A 58 -0.23 40.87 -74.63
N VAL A 59 -1.52 41.02 -74.94
CA VAL A 59 -2.66 40.41 -74.20
C VAL A 59 -2.54 38.88 -74.06
N PRO A 60 -2.15 38.08 -75.10
CA PRO A 60 -1.93 36.65 -74.91
C PRO A 60 -0.74 36.36 -73.98
N LEU A 61 0.30 37.20 -73.97
CA LEU A 61 1.48 37.06 -73.10
C LEU A 61 1.17 37.39 -71.64
N LEU A 62 0.38 38.43 -71.37
CA LEU A 62 -0.12 38.74 -70.01
C LEU A 62 -1.10 37.68 -69.51
N ARG A 63 -1.93 37.11 -70.38
CA ARG A 63 -2.83 36.01 -70.03
C ARG A 63 -2.07 34.72 -69.72
N GLN A 64 -0.96 34.45 -70.41
CA GLN A 64 -0.06 33.34 -70.10
C GLN A 64 0.73 33.57 -68.81
N ALA A 65 1.27 34.77 -68.60
CA ALA A 65 1.96 35.13 -67.35
C ALA A 65 1.00 35.08 -66.14
N SER A 66 -0.23 35.58 -66.28
CA SER A 66 -1.29 35.47 -65.28
C SER A 66 -1.66 34.03 -64.98
N LYS A 67 -1.84 33.18 -66.00
CA LYS A 67 -2.10 31.74 -65.78
C LYS A 67 -0.92 31.05 -65.10
N ASN A 68 0.31 31.45 -65.41
CA ASN A 68 1.50 30.88 -64.78
C ASN A 68 1.62 31.31 -63.31
N THR A 69 1.41 32.59 -63.01
CA THR A 69 1.37 33.10 -61.63
C THR A 69 0.19 32.53 -60.84
N ALA A 70 -0.98 32.35 -61.44
CA ALA A 70 -2.12 31.71 -60.79
C ALA A 70 -1.83 30.25 -60.44
N ARG A 71 -1.17 29.50 -61.35
CA ARG A 71 -0.66 28.15 -61.01
C ARG A 71 0.41 28.22 -59.92
N ASN A 72 1.25 29.27 -59.93
CA ASN A 72 2.25 29.50 -58.91
C ASN A 72 1.61 29.78 -57.52
N VAL A 73 0.51 30.52 -57.46
CA VAL A 73 -0.20 30.75 -56.20
C VAL A 73 -0.98 29.50 -55.76
N VAL A 74 -1.53 28.70 -56.68
CA VAL A 74 -2.25 27.46 -56.35
C VAL A 74 -1.31 26.38 -55.81
N HIS A 75 -0.11 26.20 -56.38
CA HIS A 75 0.84 25.24 -55.81
C HIS A 75 1.44 25.77 -54.49
N TRP A 76 1.63 27.09 -54.35
CA TRP A 76 2.07 27.71 -53.09
C TRP A 76 1.03 27.57 -51.98
N THR A 77 -0.26 27.74 -52.28
CA THR A 77 -1.35 27.49 -51.32
C THR A 77 -1.51 26.01 -50.99
N ARG A 78 -1.27 25.09 -51.93
CA ARG A 78 -1.19 23.64 -51.61
C ARG A 78 -0.02 23.31 -50.69
N ARG A 79 1.15 23.92 -50.89
CA ARG A 79 2.32 23.74 -50.01
C ARG A 79 2.12 24.42 -48.65
N GLY A 80 1.47 25.59 -48.64
CA GLY A 80 1.07 26.32 -47.44
C GLY A 80 0.05 25.56 -46.60
N ARG A 81 -0.86 24.78 -47.21
CA ARG A 81 -1.76 23.87 -46.49
C ARG A 81 -1.01 22.79 -45.73
N ALA A 82 0.04 22.20 -46.30
CA ALA A 82 0.86 21.22 -45.61
C ALA A 82 1.63 21.85 -44.42
N LEU A 83 2.15 23.08 -44.59
CA LEU A 83 2.79 23.83 -43.51
C LEU A 83 1.82 24.27 -42.41
N LEU A 84 0.57 24.61 -42.76
CA LEU A 84 -0.46 24.87 -41.76
C LEU A 84 -0.83 23.60 -41.01
N VAL A 85 -0.96 22.46 -41.68
CA VAL A 85 -1.25 21.18 -41.00
C VAL A 85 -0.11 20.76 -40.07
N ILE A 86 1.15 20.94 -40.47
CA ILE A 86 2.28 20.62 -39.58
C ILE A 86 2.35 21.58 -38.38
N SER A 87 2.06 22.87 -38.59
CA SER A 87 2.07 23.89 -37.52
C SER A 87 0.90 23.72 -36.55
N VAL A 88 -0.32 23.59 -37.07
CA VAL A 88 -1.51 23.30 -36.25
C VAL A 88 -1.34 21.95 -35.56
N GLY A 89 -0.84 20.93 -36.26
CA GLY A 89 -0.56 19.61 -35.70
C GLY A 89 0.46 19.67 -34.56
N THR A 90 1.55 20.42 -34.70
CA THR A 90 2.55 20.57 -33.62
C THR A 90 2.00 21.34 -32.43
N ILE A 91 1.24 22.43 -32.65
CA ILE A 91 0.57 23.15 -31.55
C ILE A 91 -0.43 22.24 -30.83
N THR A 92 -1.25 21.48 -31.57
CA THR A 92 -2.18 20.51 -30.99
C THR A 92 -1.46 19.41 -30.25
N LEU A 93 -0.37 18.86 -30.80
CA LEU A 93 0.44 17.83 -30.12
C LEU A 93 1.05 18.38 -28.84
N LEU A 94 1.63 19.59 -28.86
CA LEU A 94 2.16 20.25 -27.67
C LEU A 94 1.06 20.48 -26.62
N ALA A 95 -0.11 20.95 -27.04
CA ALA A 95 -1.26 21.13 -26.15
C ALA A 95 -1.74 19.79 -25.57
N LEU A 96 -1.79 18.73 -26.38
CA LEU A 96 -2.21 17.40 -25.97
C LEU A 96 -1.20 16.78 -24.99
N THR A 97 0.10 16.95 -25.24
CA THR A 97 1.16 16.54 -24.31
C THR A 97 1.04 17.29 -22.99
N GLY A 98 0.82 18.61 -23.02
CA GLY A 98 0.59 19.42 -21.82
C GLY A 98 -0.64 18.96 -21.03
N LEU A 99 -1.77 18.75 -21.71
CA LEU A 99 -2.99 18.22 -21.11
C LEU A 99 -2.78 16.82 -20.53
N LEU A 100 -2.03 15.96 -21.22
CA LEU A 100 -1.73 14.59 -20.78
C LEU A 100 -0.87 14.61 -19.51
N VAL A 101 0.18 15.43 -19.45
CA VAL A 101 1.00 15.60 -18.24
C VAL A 101 0.16 16.17 -17.09
N PHE A 102 -0.70 17.15 -17.37
CA PHE A 102 -1.62 17.71 -16.37
C PHE A 102 -2.60 16.65 -15.84
N MET A 103 -3.17 15.84 -16.72
CA MET A 103 -4.09 14.76 -16.35
C MET A 103 -3.37 13.69 -15.52
N LEU A 104 -2.14 13.31 -15.88
CA LEU A 104 -1.30 12.40 -15.09
C LEU A 104 -0.97 12.98 -13.71
N PHE A 105 -0.66 14.28 -13.60
CA PHE A 105 -0.42 14.92 -12.33
C PHE A 105 -1.68 14.92 -11.45
N PHE A 106 -2.84 15.25 -12.02
CA PHE A 106 -4.11 15.19 -11.30
C PHE A 106 -4.47 13.76 -10.89
N LEU A 107 -4.19 12.78 -11.75
CA LEU A 107 -4.38 11.37 -11.44
C LEU A 107 -3.45 10.93 -10.32
N ALA A 108 -2.19 11.33 -10.34
CA ALA A 108 -1.22 11.09 -9.27
C ALA A 108 -1.66 11.77 -7.96
N ALA A 109 -2.17 13.01 -8.03
CA ALA A 109 -2.70 13.73 -6.89
C ALA A 109 -3.95 13.03 -6.30
N THR A 110 -4.86 12.58 -7.16
CA THR A 110 -6.07 11.83 -6.76
C THR A 110 -5.69 10.48 -6.15
N PHE A 111 -4.75 9.75 -6.76
CA PHE A 111 -4.25 8.48 -6.24
C PHE A 111 -3.60 8.68 -4.87
N ASN A 112 -2.76 9.70 -4.72
CA ASN A 112 -2.16 10.05 -3.44
C ASN A 112 -3.24 10.39 -2.39
N ALA A 113 -4.26 11.16 -2.76
CA ALA A 113 -5.38 11.47 -1.88
C ALA A 113 -6.16 10.22 -1.46
N ILE A 114 -6.39 9.27 -2.39
CA ILE A 114 -7.01 7.97 -2.10
C ILE A 114 -6.13 7.17 -1.13
N VAL A 115 -4.82 7.06 -1.38
CA VAL A 115 -3.90 6.34 -0.50
C VAL A 115 -3.90 6.92 0.90
N ILE A 116 -3.81 8.24 1.05
CA ILE A 116 -3.84 8.90 2.37
C ILE A 116 -5.19 8.68 3.06
N SER A 117 -6.31 8.78 2.33
CA SER A 117 -7.65 8.52 2.87
C SER A 117 -7.81 7.06 3.34
N LEU A 118 -7.35 6.11 2.53
CA LEU A 118 -7.35 4.69 2.87
C LEU A 118 -6.43 4.39 4.06
N LEU A 119 -5.24 4.98 4.12
CA LEU A 119 -4.33 4.83 5.25
C LEU A 119 -4.94 5.41 6.52
N MET A 120 -5.61 6.57 6.45
CA MET A 120 -6.31 7.16 7.57
C MET A 120 -7.46 6.26 8.05
N SER A 121 -8.26 5.73 7.12
CA SER A 121 -9.36 4.80 7.42
C SER A 121 -8.84 3.48 7.98
N LEU A 122 -7.78 2.92 7.40
CA LEU A 122 -7.16 1.67 7.84
C LEU A 122 -6.43 1.86 9.17
N ALA A 123 -5.84 3.01 9.44
CA ALA A 123 -5.26 3.33 10.75
C ALA A 123 -6.36 3.41 11.82
N ALA A 124 -7.49 4.04 11.52
CA ALA A 124 -8.63 4.12 12.42
C ALA A 124 -9.26 2.72 12.67
N ALA A 125 -9.60 1.99 11.61
CA ALA A 125 -10.20 0.66 11.70
C ALA A 125 -9.21 -0.38 12.24
N GLY A 126 -7.95 -0.34 11.79
CA GLY A 126 -6.87 -1.23 12.22
C GLY A 126 -6.46 -0.98 13.66
N GLY A 127 -6.46 0.27 14.13
CA GLY A 127 -6.25 0.60 15.54
C GLY A 127 -7.35 -0.02 16.43
N PHE A 128 -8.61 0.10 16.02
CA PHE A 128 -9.73 -0.55 16.72
C PHE A 128 -9.60 -2.09 16.70
N LEU A 129 -9.24 -2.68 15.56
CA LEU A 129 -9.06 -4.11 15.42
C LEU A 129 -7.89 -4.63 16.27
N ALA A 130 -6.80 -3.87 16.35
CA ALA A 130 -5.65 -4.17 17.20
C ALA A 130 -6.03 -4.15 18.69
N LEU A 131 -6.80 -3.14 19.13
CA LEU A 131 -7.28 -3.07 20.51
C LEU A 131 -8.24 -4.21 20.83
N PHE A 132 -9.13 -4.56 19.92
CA PHE A 132 -10.03 -5.71 20.07
C PHE A 132 -9.26 -7.02 20.21
N PHE A 133 -8.27 -7.23 19.34
CA PHE A 133 -7.42 -8.42 19.39
C PHE A 133 -6.58 -8.48 20.67
N ALA A 134 -6.01 -7.35 21.10
CA ALA A 134 -5.30 -7.24 22.37
C ALA A 134 -6.23 -7.54 23.55
N CYS A 135 -7.47 -7.05 23.52
CA CYS A 135 -8.47 -7.31 24.56
C CYS A 135 -8.83 -8.80 24.63
N ILE A 136 -9.12 -9.44 23.49
CA ILE A 136 -9.36 -10.89 23.43
C ILE A 136 -8.16 -11.65 23.98
N THR A 137 -6.94 -11.26 23.59
CA THR A 137 -5.71 -11.90 24.06
C THR A 137 -5.53 -11.74 25.56
N ALA A 138 -5.78 -10.54 26.11
CA ALA A 138 -5.72 -10.28 27.54
C ALA A 138 -6.78 -11.08 28.31
N ILE A 139 -8.01 -11.16 27.82
CA ILE A 139 -9.07 -11.99 28.41
C ILE A 139 -8.69 -13.46 28.36
N TYR A 140 -8.14 -13.95 27.24
CA TYR A 140 -7.70 -15.33 27.09
C TYR A 140 -6.58 -15.67 28.08
N ILE A 141 -5.55 -14.83 28.17
CA ILE A 141 -4.46 -14.99 29.14
C ILE A 141 -4.99 -14.91 30.57
N GLY A 142 -5.92 -14.00 30.84
CA GLY A 142 -6.58 -13.87 32.15
C GLY A 142 -7.37 -15.13 32.51
N ALA A 143 -8.14 -15.69 31.59
CA ALA A 143 -8.88 -16.92 31.78
C ALA A 143 -7.94 -18.12 32.02
N LEU A 144 -6.86 -18.23 31.24
CA LEU A 144 -5.81 -19.23 31.48
C LEU A 144 -5.19 -19.07 32.87
N SER A 145 -4.87 -17.85 33.28
CA SER A 145 -4.32 -17.57 34.60
C SER A 145 -5.29 -17.99 35.72
N VAL A 146 -6.58 -17.64 35.61
CA VAL A 146 -7.59 -18.03 36.59
C VAL A 146 -7.75 -19.55 36.63
N ALA A 147 -7.78 -20.22 35.47
CA ALA A 147 -7.86 -21.68 35.41
C ALA A 147 -6.69 -22.34 36.14
N VAL A 148 -5.46 -21.88 35.91
CA VAL A 148 -4.26 -22.39 36.60
C VAL A 148 -4.36 -22.17 38.11
N VAL A 149 -4.79 -20.98 38.55
CA VAL A 149 -4.96 -20.67 39.98
C VAL A 149 -6.01 -21.58 40.62
N VAL A 150 -7.14 -21.79 39.94
CA VAL A 150 -8.23 -22.65 40.44
C VAL A 150 -7.76 -24.10 40.52
N ILE A 151 -7.12 -24.63 39.48
CA ILE A 151 -6.60 -26.00 39.46
C ILE A 151 -5.54 -26.18 40.56
N SER A 152 -4.62 -25.22 40.72
CA SER A 152 -3.60 -25.25 41.77
C SER A 152 -4.24 -25.26 43.16
N THR A 153 -5.18 -24.34 43.42
CA THR A 153 -5.89 -24.25 44.70
C THR A 153 -6.69 -25.52 44.99
N ALA A 154 -7.40 -26.06 44.00
CA ALA A 154 -8.15 -27.31 44.12
C ALA A 154 -7.24 -28.51 44.38
N THR A 155 -6.06 -28.55 43.77
CA THR A 155 -5.09 -29.63 43.99
C THR A 155 -4.49 -29.55 45.39
N ILE A 156 -4.07 -28.37 45.83
CA ILE A 156 -3.54 -28.16 47.19
C ILE A 156 -4.60 -28.48 48.24
N SER A 157 -5.84 -28.00 48.04
CA SER A 157 -6.94 -28.28 48.97
C SER A 157 -7.30 -29.77 48.99
N ALA A 158 -7.28 -30.46 47.85
CA ALA A 158 -7.48 -31.91 47.78
C ALA A 158 -6.38 -32.68 48.51
N ILE A 159 -5.10 -32.28 48.38
CA ILE A 159 -3.99 -32.90 49.12
C ILE A 159 -4.20 -32.73 50.63
N ILE A 160 -4.52 -31.51 51.09
CA ILE A 160 -4.76 -31.25 52.52
C ILE A 160 -5.96 -32.06 53.02
N ALA A 161 -7.06 -32.10 52.27
CA ALA A 161 -8.24 -32.89 52.63
C ALA A 161 -7.90 -34.38 52.72
N ALA A 162 -7.18 -34.92 51.74
CA ALA A 162 -6.73 -36.31 51.76
C ALA A 162 -5.85 -36.61 52.98
N LEU A 163 -4.90 -35.72 53.33
CA LEU A 163 -4.07 -35.88 54.52
C LEU A 163 -4.90 -35.89 55.81
N ILE A 164 -5.91 -35.03 55.93
CA ILE A 164 -6.82 -35.01 57.08
C ILE A 164 -7.62 -36.31 57.15
N THR A 165 -8.19 -36.75 56.03
CA THR A 165 -9.00 -37.98 55.97
C THR A 165 -8.17 -39.22 56.26
N THR A 166 -7.01 -39.38 55.63
CA THR A 166 -6.07 -40.49 55.87
C THR A 166 -5.51 -40.42 57.30
N GLY A 167 -5.22 -39.23 57.81
CA GLY A 167 -4.79 -39.04 59.20
C GLY A 167 -5.85 -39.51 60.21
N TRP A 168 -7.12 -39.16 60.00
CA TRP A 168 -8.23 -39.61 60.84
C TRP A 168 -8.45 -41.12 60.78
N ILE A 169 -8.41 -41.71 59.58
CA ILE A 169 -8.59 -43.16 59.42
C ILE A 169 -7.47 -43.92 60.13
N GLY A 170 -6.23 -43.44 60.01
CA GLY A 170 -5.07 -44.01 60.71
C GLY A 170 -5.18 -43.86 62.23
N PHE A 171 -5.56 -42.68 62.70
CA PHE A 171 -5.77 -42.41 64.13
C PHE A 171 -6.81 -43.36 64.73
N PHE A 172 -7.97 -43.51 64.08
CA PHE A 172 -9.00 -44.45 64.53
C PHE A 172 -8.52 -45.89 64.58
N TRP A 173 -7.75 -46.30 63.57
CA TRP A 173 -7.16 -47.65 63.54
C TRP A 173 -6.26 -47.89 64.76
N THR A 174 -5.43 -46.91 65.13
CA THR A 174 -4.55 -47.01 66.30
C THR A 174 -5.33 -47.04 67.61
N VAL A 175 -6.33 -46.16 67.80
CA VAL A 175 -7.19 -46.14 69.00
C VAL A 175 -7.95 -47.45 69.14
N TRP A 176 -8.51 -47.96 68.05
CA TRP A 176 -9.19 -49.24 68.05
C TRP A 176 -8.25 -50.40 68.38
N LEU A 177 -7.04 -50.42 67.81
CA LEU A 177 -6.02 -51.44 68.13
C LEU A 177 -5.62 -51.41 69.60
N VAL A 178 -5.33 -50.23 70.15
CA VAL A 178 -4.98 -50.05 71.58
C VAL A 178 -6.12 -50.52 72.47
N THR A 179 -7.37 -50.15 72.14
CA THR A 179 -8.56 -50.57 72.90
C THR A 179 -8.80 -52.07 72.83
N LYS A 180 -8.62 -52.69 71.65
CA LYS A 180 -8.75 -54.15 71.49
C LYS A 180 -7.65 -54.88 72.28
N LYS A 181 -6.43 -54.34 72.27
CA LYS A 181 -5.28 -54.88 73.02
C LYS A 181 -5.50 -54.72 74.53
N SER A 182 -6.02 -53.59 74.99
CA SER A 182 -6.35 -53.37 76.41
C SER A 182 -7.51 -54.24 76.88
N ALA A 183 -8.54 -54.47 76.05
CA ALA A 183 -9.60 -55.42 76.35
C ALA A 183 -9.09 -56.88 76.46
N GLY A 184 -8.09 -57.26 75.64
CA GLY A 184 -7.42 -58.55 75.74
C GLY A 184 -6.65 -58.73 77.05
N PHE A 185 -5.92 -57.69 77.49
CA PHE A 185 -5.25 -57.69 78.79
C PHE A 185 -6.25 -57.70 79.96
N ALA A 186 -7.35 -56.96 79.87
CA ALA A 186 -8.41 -56.99 80.88
C ALA A 186 -9.06 -58.38 80.99
N LYS A 187 -9.30 -59.06 79.86
CA LYS A 187 -9.80 -60.45 79.86
C LYS A 187 -8.81 -61.42 80.50
N HIS A 188 -7.51 -61.22 80.31
CA HIS A 188 -6.47 -62.05 80.95
C HIS A 188 -6.38 -61.78 82.47
N SER A 189 -6.56 -60.54 82.92
CA SER A 189 -6.63 -60.21 84.36
C SER A 189 -7.91 -60.75 85.03
N LEU A 190 -9.05 -60.71 84.34
CA LEU A 190 -10.30 -61.30 84.83
C LEU A 190 -10.25 -62.82 84.84
N GLY A 191 -9.56 -63.45 83.89
CA GLY A 191 -9.29 -64.90 83.90
C GLY A 191 -8.39 -65.31 85.07
N MET A 192 -7.29 -64.59 85.30
CA MET A 192 -6.32 -64.93 86.35
C MET A 192 -6.84 -64.65 87.77
N THR A 193 -7.75 -63.68 87.93
CA THR A 193 -8.43 -63.40 89.21
C THR A 193 -9.69 -64.26 89.40
N GLY A 194 -10.42 -64.57 88.33
CA GLY A 194 -11.60 -65.45 88.36
C GLY A 194 -11.27 -66.92 88.57
N SER A 195 -10.12 -67.40 88.07
CA SER A 195 -9.64 -68.77 88.30
C SER A 195 -9.25 -69.04 89.76
N ALA A 196 -8.83 -68.03 90.53
CA ALA A 196 -8.59 -68.18 91.97
C ALA A 196 -9.90 -68.31 92.76
N ILE A 197 -10.99 -67.69 92.29
CA ILE A 197 -12.30 -67.76 92.95
C ILE A 197 -13.04 -69.07 92.59
N ALA A 198 -12.90 -69.58 91.36
CA ALA A 198 -13.51 -70.86 90.95
C ALA A 198 -12.84 -72.09 91.60
N ALA A 199 -11.53 -72.03 91.91
CA ALA A 199 -10.87 -73.10 92.64
C ALA A 199 -11.44 -73.30 94.06
N TYR A 200 -11.94 -72.23 94.69
CA TYR A 200 -12.54 -72.31 96.03
C TYR A 200 -13.98 -72.86 96.04
N SER A 201 -14.71 -72.78 94.91
CA SER A 201 -16.07 -73.34 94.81
C SER A 201 -16.10 -74.83 94.45
N SER A 202 -15.04 -75.37 93.87
CA SER A 202 -14.93 -76.82 93.58
C SER A 202 -14.77 -77.70 94.83
N VAL A 203 -14.29 -77.14 95.96
CA VAL A 203 -14.13 -77.87 97.23
C VAL A 203 -15.46 -78.03 98.00
N ARG A 204 -16.51 -77.26 97.68
CA ARG A 204 -17.83 -77.41 98.33
C ARG A 204 -18.80 -78.34 97.61
N HIS A 205 -18.54 -78.74 96.36
CA HIS A 205 -19.43 -79.66 95.64
C HIS A 205 -19.09 -81.15 95.78
N VAL A 206 -17.91 -81.52 96.29
CA VAL A 206 -17.56 -82.92 96.58
C VAL A 206 -18.03 -83.38 97.98
N ARG A 207 -18.34 -82.47 98.90
CA ARG A 207 -18.77 -82.83 100.27
C ARG A 207 -20.28 -83.09 100.42
N ARG A 208 -21.09 -82.89 99.38
CA ARG A 208 -22.55 -83.14 99.43
C ARG A 208 -23.03 -84.46 98.82
N HIS A 209 -22.14 -85.27 98.24
CA HIS A 209 -22.54 -86.52 97.62
C HIS A 209 -22.16 -87.79 98.41
N HIS A 210 -21.63 -87.65 99.64
CA HIS A 210 -21.17 -88.79 100.43
C HIS A 210 -21.89 -88.98 101.78
N ASP A 211 -23.07 -88.37 101.99
CA ASP A 211 -23.78 -88.41 103.28
C ASP A 211 -25.28 -88.76 103.18
N PHE A 212 -25.74 -89.31 102.05
CA PHE A 212 -27.14 -89.73 101.86
C PHE A 212 -27.33 -91.23 101.60
N ASP A 213 -26.28 -92.05 101.72
CA ASP A 213 -26.34 -93.51 101.47
C ASP A 213 -26.09 -94.35 102.74
N LYS A 214 -26.30 -93.76 103.92
CA LYS A 214 -26.31 -94.48 105.20
C LYS A 214 -27.44 -93.94 106.07
N ILE A 215 -28.67 -94.38 105.81
CA ILE A 215 -29.70 -94.73 106.82
C ILE A 215 -30.71 -95.61 106.07
N SER A 216 -30.49 -96.91 106.17
CA SER A 216 -31.48 -97.97 105.93
C SER A 216 -31.12 -99.06 106.94
N ASP A 217 -31.67 -98.90 108.14
CA ASP A 217 -32.13 -99.92 109.10
C ASP A 217 -32.55 -99.24 110.42
#